data_AF-A0A7J7YYW7-F1
#
_entry.id   AF-A0A7J7YYW7-F1
#
_cell.length_a   1.000
_cell.length_b   1.000
_cell.length_c   1.000
_cell.angle_alpha   90.00
_cell.angle_beta   90.00
_cell.angle_gamma   90.00
#
_symmetry.space_group_name_H-M   'P 1'
#
loop_
_entity.id
_entity.type
_entity.pdbx_description
1 polymer ?
#
loop_
_entity_poly.entity_id
_entity_poly.type
_entity_poly.pdbx_seq_one_letter_code
_entity_poly.pdbx_strand_id
1 'polypeptide(L)'
;MEAYLPKKNGLYLSLVLGNVNVTLLSKQAKFAYKDEYEKFKLYLTIILILISFTCRFLLNSRVTDAAFNFLLVWYYCTLTIRESILINNGSRIKGWWVFHHYVSTFLSGVMLTWPDGLMYQKFRNQFLSFSMYQSFVQFLQYYYQSGCLYRLRALGERHTMDLTVEGFQSWMWRGLTFLLPFLFFGHFWQLFNAVTLFSLARDPECKEWQVLMCGLPFLILFLGNFFTTLRVVHQKFHSQRHRSKKD
;
A
#
# COMPACT_ATOMS: atom_id res chain seq x y z
N MET A 1 -25.17 -2.85 20.72
CA MET A 1 -24.34 -3.17 21.91
C MET A 1 -23.10 -3.99 21.56
N GLU A 2 -23.13 -4.83 20.52
CA GLU A 2 -21.96 -5.61 20.05
C GLU A 2 -20.77 -4.79 19.49
N ALA A 3 -20.99 -3.54 19.07
CA ALA A 3 -19.93 -2.68 18.50
C ALA A 3 -18.84 -2.25 19.51
N TYR A 4 -19.01 -2.57 20.80
CA TYR A 4 -18.13 -2.18 21.89
C TYR A 4 -17.49 -3.36 22.63
N LEU A 5 -17.80 -4.60 22.24
CA LEU A 5 -17.20 -5.79 22.86
C LEU A 5 -15.79 -6.03 22.29
N PRO A 6 -14.80 -6.34 23.16
CA PRO A 6 -13.47 -6.72 22.72
C PRO A 6 -13.56 -7.91 21.77
N LYS A 7 -13.10 -7.71 20.53
CA LYS A 7 -12.98 -8.80 19.57
C LYS A 7 -11.70 -9.58 19.87
N LYS A 8 -11.79 -10.91 19.82
CA LYS A 8 -10.62 -11.77 19.94
C LYS A 8 -9.62 -11.42 18.83
N ASN A 9 -8.34 -11.39 19.18
CA ASN A 9 -7.26 -11.17 18.24
C ASN A 9 -7.37 -12.19 17.08
N GLY A 10 -7.20 -11.71 15.84
CA GLY A 10 -7.03 -12.61 14.70
C GLY A 10 -5.74 -13.42 14.80
N LEU A 11 -5.66 -14.53 14.06
CA LEU A 11 -4.52 -15.46 14.11
C LEU A 11 -3.16 -14.77 13.93
N TYR A 12 -3.03 -13.89 12.94
CA TYR A 12 -1.80 -13.13 12.71
C TYR A 12 -1.39 -12.29 13.93
N LEU A 13 -2.34 -11.53 14.49
CA LEU A 13 -2.06 -10.64 15.62
C LEU A 13 -1.74 -11.42 16.90
N SER A 14 -2.41 -12.55 17.11
CA SER A 14 -2.12 -13.46 18.21
C SER A 14 -0.75 -14.12 18.08
N LEU A 15 -0.28 -14.39 16.86
CA LEU A 15 1.04 -14.96 16.61
C LEU A 15 2.14 -13.92 16.85
N VAL A 16 1.93 -12.67 16.42
CA VAL A 16 2.93 -11.60 16.52
C VAL A 16 3.01 -10.99 17.92
N LEU A 17 1.87 -10.75 18.57
CA LEU A 17 1.80 -10.06 19.87
C LEU A 17 1.53 -11.01 21.05
N GLY A 18 1.33 -12.30 20.80
CA GLY A 18 0.90 -13.24 21.82
C GLY A 18 -0.50 -12.95 22.34
N ASN A 19 -0.76 -13.31 23.59
CA ASN A 19 -2.08 -13.18 24.23
C ASN A 19 -2.36 -11.76 24.78
N VAL A 20 -1.77 -10.73 24.18
CA VAL A 20 -1.94 -9.34 24.61
C VAL A 20 -3.25 -8.77 24.06
N ASN A 21 -4.06 -8.17 24.94
CA ASN A 21 -5.30 -7.51 24.54
C ASN A 21 -5.00 -6.16 23.87
N VAL A 22 -5.31 -6.04 22.58
CA VAL A 22 -5.15 -4.81 21.79
C VAL A 22 -6.46 -4.02 21.64
N THR A 23 -7.48 -4.34 22.43
CA THR A 23 -8.77 -3.65 22.35
C THR A 23 -8.65 -2.24 22.94
N LEU A 24 -8.97 -1.25 22.12
CA LEU A 24 -9.08 0.16 22.50
C LEU A 24 -10.52 0.41 22.97
N LEU A 25 -10.70 0.54 24.30
CA LEU A 25 -12.02 0.62 24.92
C LEU A 25 -12.73 1.96 24.66
N SER A 26 -11.99 3.08 24.65
CA SER A 26 -12.57 4.40 24.45
C SER A 26 -12.58 4.81 22.97
N LYS A 27 -13.60 5.59 22.59
CA LYS A 27 -13.71 6.17 21.25
C LYS A 27 -12.52 7.10 20.96
N GLN A 28 -12.05 7.82 21.99
CA GLN A 28 -10.88 8.69 21.95
C GLN A 28 -9.60 7.89 21.65
N ALA A 29 -9.36 6.77 22.33
CA ALA A 29 -8.18 5.92 22.08
C ALA A 29 -8.18 5.35 20.66
N LYS A 30 -9.35 4.91 20.16
CA LYS A 30 -9.51 4.47 18.77
C LYS A 30 -9.14 5.55 17.76
N PHE A 31 -9.52 6.80 18.01
CA PHE A 31 -9.17 7.92 17.14
C PHE A 31 -7.71 8.32 17.23
N ALA A 32 -7.16 8.40 18.44
CA ALA A 32 -5.75 8.72 18.64
C ALA A 32 -4.86 7.69 17.91
N TYR A 33 -5.13 6.39 18.09
CA TYR A 33 -4.38 5.35 17.40
C TYR A 33 -4.45 5.45 15.87
N LYS A 34 -5.64 5.75 15.36
CA LYS A 34 -5.87 5.97 13.94
C LYS A 34 -5.10 7.19 13.43
N ASP A 35 -5.11 8.30 14.16
CA ASP A 35 -4.39 9.52 13.79
C ASP A 35 -2.88 9.27 13.74
N GLU A 36 -2.35 8.55 14.72
CA GLU A 36 -0.94 8.12 14.75
C GLU A 36 -0.58 7.14 13.62
N TYR A 37 -1.51 6.30 13.18
CA TYR A 37 -1.32 5.46 11.99
C TYR A 37 -1.28 6.28 10.69
N GLU A 38 -2.17 7.26 10.54
CA GLU A 38 -2.22 8.14 9.36
C GLU A 38 -0.97 9.05 9.28
N LYS A 39 -0.55 9.65 10.41
CA LYS A 39 0.70 10.41 10.52
C LYS A 39 1.92 9.55 10.19
N PHE A 40 1.98 8.34 10.74
CA PHE A 40 3.06 7.40 10.47
C PHE A 40 3.20 7.12 8.97
N LYS A 41 2.10 6.81 8.27
CA LYS A 41 2.12 6.62 6.81
C LYS A 41 2.69 7.85 6.10
N LEU A 42 2.23 9.04 6.44
CA LEU A 42 2.67 10.27 5.80
C LEU A 42 4.17 10.52 6.03
N TYR A 43 4.63 10.49 7.28
CA TYR A 43 6.04 10.71 7.62
C TYR A 43 6.95 9.71 6.91
N LEU A 44 6.59 8.42 6.93
CA LEU A 44 7.39 7.40 6.28
C LEU A 44 7.36 7.52 4.76
N THR A 45 6.24 7.90 4.17
CA THR A 45 6.16 8.18 2.73
C THR A 45 7.13 9.29 2.32
N ILE A 46 7.22 10.37 3.11
CA ILE A 46 8.17 11.48 2.84
C ILE A 46 9.62 10.99 2.96
N ILE A 47 9.94 10.23 4.02
CA ILE A 47 11.27 9.65 4.21
C ILE A 47 11.65 8.72 3.03
N LEU A 48 10.72 7.89 2.57
CA LEU A 48 10.94 6.97 1.44
C LEU A 48 11.21 7.74 0.14
N ILE A 49 10.54 8.86 -0.12
CA ILE A 49 10.84 9.73 -1.27
C ILE A 49 12.27 10.26 -1.18
N LEU A 50 12.66 10.81 -0.02
CA LEU A 50 14.00 11.41 0.15
C LEU A 50 15.12 10.37 0.03
N ILE A 51 14.96 9.20 0.65
CA ILE A 51 15.96 8.13 0.60
C ILE A 51 16.02 7.54 -0.82
N SER A 52 14.88 7.23 -1.46
CA SER A 52 14.89 6.69 -2.83
C SER A 52 15.49 7.68 -3.84
N PHE A 53 15.24 8.98 -3.67
CA PHE A 53 15.90 10.03 -4.45
C PHE A 53 17.41 10.02 -4.24
N THR A 54 17.85 9.96 -2.98
CA THR A 54 19.27 9.91 -2.62
C THR A 54 19.96 8.68 -3.19
N CYS A 55 19.39 7.48 -3.03
CA CYS A 55 19.90 6.24 -3.62
C CYS A 55 19.89 6.26 -5.16
N ARG A 56 18.95 6.97 -5.80
CA ARG A 56 18.87 7.00 -7.26
C ARG A 56 19.89 7.95 -7.89
N PHE A 57 20.09 9.13 -7.31
CA PHE A 57 20.80 10.24 -7.95
C PHE A 57 22.11 10.63 -7.27
N LEU A 58 22.27 10.35 -5.97
CA LEU A 58 23.42 10.81 -5.19
C LEU A 58 24.34 9.65 -4.77
N LEU A 59 23.79 8.50 -4.42
CA LEU A 59 24.52 7.37 -3.86
C LEU A 59 24.30 6.11 -4.70
N ASN A 60 25.35 5.61 -5.35
CA ASN A 60 25.31 4.32 -6.05
C ASN A 60 26.00 3.24 -5.20
N SER A 61 25.35 2.79 -4.13
CA SER A 61 25.90 1.79 -3.22
C SER A 61 24.87 0.73 -2.85
N ARG A 62 25.27 -0.55 -2.95
CA ARG A 62 24.43 -1.67 -2.53
C ARG A 62 24.03 -1.58 -1.05
N VAL A 63 24.87 -0.99 -0.20
CA VAL A 63 24.60 -0.83 1.23
C VAL A 63 23.45 0.17 1.45
N THR A 64 23.44 1.29 0.74
CA THR A 64 22.36 2.28 0.86
C THR A 64 21.05 1.72 0.31
N ASP A 65 21.12 0.93 -0.76
CA ASP A 65 19.96 0.23 -1.30
C ASP A 65 19.46 -0.86 -0.34
N ALA A 66 20.36 -1.55 0.38
CA ALA A 66 19.98 -2.51 1.43
C ALA A 66 19.22 -1.80 2.55
N ALA A 67 19.75 -0.68 3.05
CA ALA A 67 19.10 0.10 4.10
C ALA A 67 17.71 0.59 3.65
N PHE A 68 17.58 1.03 2.41
CA PHE A 68 16.29 1.42 1.83
C PHE A 68 15.31 0.24 1.76
N ASN A 69 15.73 -0.92 1.25
CA ASN A 69 14.86 -2.10 1.18
C ASN A 69 14.49 -2.64 2.57
N PHE A 70 15.42 -2.59 3.54
CA PHE A 70 15.13 -2.94 4.92
C PHE A 70 14.07 -2.00 5.52
N LEU A 71 14.17 -0.69 5.26
CA LEU A 71 13.15 0.27 5.66
C LEU A 71 11.78 -0.05 5.06
N LEU A 72 11.72 -0.46 3.78
CA LEU A 72 10.46 -0.90 3.15
C LEU A 72 9.88 -2.16 3.80
N VAL A 73 10.71 -3.17 4.08
CA VAL A 73 10.28 -4.38 4.81
C VAL A 73 9.69 -3.99 6.17
N TRP A 74 10.41 -3.19 6.94
CA TRP A 74 9.96 -2.71 8.23
C TRP A 74 8.67 -1.90 8.14
N TYR A 75 8.55 -1.02 7.14
CA TYR A 75 7.38 -0.21 6.91
C TYR A 75 6.13 -1.06 6.66
N TYR A 76 6.18 -1.98 5.69
CA TYR A 76 5.04 -2.83 5.35
C TYR A 76 4.68 -3.81 6.48
N CYS A 77 5.67 -4.39 7.18
CA CYS A 77 5.41 -5.16 8.39
C CYS A 77 4.67 -4.33 9.45
N THR A 78 5.13 -3.12 9.71
CA THR A 78 4.49 -2.23 10.68
C THR A 78 3.06 -1.88 10.28
N LEU A 79 2.80 -1.66 8.98
CA LEU A 79 1.43 -1.46 8.48
C LEU A 79 0.55 -2.67 8.75
N THR A 80 0.99 -3.89 8.45
CA THR A 80 0.18 -5.10 8.68
C THR A 80 -0.23 -5.26 10.15
N ILE A 81 0.66 -4.95 11.09
CA ILE A 81 0.36 -4.98 12.53
C ILE A 81 -0.63 -3.88 12.90
N ARG A 82 -0.36 -2.63 12.50
CA ARG A 82 -1.22 -1.48 12.84
C ARG A 82 -2.62 -1.62 12.24
N GLU A 83 -2.72 -2.10 11.01
CA GLU A 83 -4.00 -2.36 10.34
C GLU A 83 -4.76 -3.51 10.99
N SER A 84 -4.08 -4.57 11.43
CA SER A 84 -4.71 -5.66 12.19
C SER A 84 -5.32 -5.16 13.50
N ILE A 85 -4.62 -4.26 14.22
CA ILE A 85 -5.14 -3.61 15.42
C ILE A 85 -6.36 -2.73 15.08
N LEU A 86 -6.29 -1.95 14.00
CA LEU A 86 -7.40 -1.10 13.54
C LEU A 86 -8.64 -1.93 13.16
N ILE A 87 -8.45 -3.04 12.46
CA ILE A 87 -9.53 -3.99 12.09
C ILE A 87 -10.17 -4.58 13.34
N ASN A 88 -9.36 -5.01 14.32
CA ASN A 88 -9.88 -5.54 15.59
C ASN A 88 -10.71 -4.49 16.36
N ASN A 89 -10.40 -3.21 16.16
CA ASN A 89 -11.04 -2.08 16.83
C ASN A 89 -12.17 -1.40 16.02
N GLY A 90 -12.53 -1.94 14.85
CA GLY A 90 -13.71 -1.53 14.08
C GLY A 90 -13.44 -0.77 12.78
N SER A 91 -12.18 -0.63 12.35
CA SER A 91 -11.87 -0.14 11.00
C SER A 91 -12.23 -1.15 9.92
N ARG A 92 -12.82 -0.69 8.82
CA ARG A 92 -13.23 -1.52 7.67
C ARG A 92 -12.19 -1.42 6.55
N ILE A 93 -11.07 -2.10 6.73
CA ILE A 93 -10.03 -2.21 5.70
C ILE A 93 -10.39 -3.39 4.79
N LYS A 94 -10.36 -3.20 3.46
CA LYS A 94 -10.66 -4.29 2.52
C LYS A 94 -9.52 -5.30 2.53
N GLY A 95 -9.85 -6.59 2.44
CA GLY A 95 -8.88 -7.68 2.48
C GLY A 95 -7.75 -7.56 1.44
N TRP A 96 -8.03 -7.04 0.24
CA TRP A 96 -6.99 -6.79 -0.77
C TRP A 96 -5.88 -5.86 -0.25
N TRP A 97 -6.21 -4.79 0.47
CA TRP A 97 -5.20 -3.83 0.95
C TRP A 97 -4.30 -4.44 2.02
N VAL A 98 -4.87 -5.26 2.90
CA VAL A 98 -4.09 -6.02 3.87
C VAL A 98 -3.19 -7.05 3.16
N PHE A 99 -3.73 -7.76 2.17
CA PHE A 99 -2.97 -8.73 1.37
C PHE A 99 -1.84 -8.07 0.58
N HIS A 100 -2.09 -6.90 -0.02
CA HIS A 100 -1.09 -6.09 -0.70
C HIS A 100 0.13 -5.84 0.18
N HIS A 101 -0.06 -5.43 1.43
CA HIS A 101 1.06 -5.18 2.35
C HIS A 101 1.93 -6.42 2.59
N TYR A 102 1.34 -7.62 2.70
CA TYR A 102 2.12 -8.86 2.81
C TYR A 102 2.94 -9.15 1.55
N VAL A 103 2.35 -8.95 0.36
CA VAL A 103 3.06 -9.13 -0.91
C VAL A 103 4.20 -8.12 -1.04
N SER A 104 3.98 -6.87 -0.62
CA SER A 104 5.01 -5.81 -0.64
C SER A 104 6.13 -6.07 0.36
N THR A 105 5.83 -6.56 1.57
CA THR A 105 6.84 -7.03 2.53
C THR A 105 7.72 -8.12 1.91
N PHE A 106 7.09 -9.13 1.28
CA PHE A 106 7.82 -10.22 0.63
C PHE A 106 8.71 -9.68 -0.50
N LEU A 107 8.16 -8.85 -1.40
CA LEU A 107 8.90 -8.23 -2.48
C LEU A 107 10.12 -7.44 -1.98
N SER A 108 9.94 -6.57 -0.97
CA SER A 108 11.04 -5.81 -0.39
C SER A 108 12.07 -6.71 0.31
N GLY A 109 11.65 -7.84 0.89
CA GLY A 109 12.55 -8.83 1.47
C GLY A 109 13.40 -9.55 0.41
N VAL A 110 12.80 -9.92 -0.72
CA VAL A 110 13.55 -10.50 -1.85
C VAL A 110 14.53 -9.47 -2.42
N MET A 111 14.10 -8.21 -2.61
CA MET A 111 14.99 -7.12 -3.04
C MET A 111 16.14 -6.87 -2.06
N LEU A 112 15.89 -6.95 -0.75
CA LEU A 112 16.91 -6.80 0.29
C LEU A 112 17.99 -7.89 0.21
N THR A 113 17.62 -9.12 -0.16
CA THR A 113 18.54 -10.26 -0.26
C THR A 113 19.18 -10.43 -1.63
N TRP A 114 18.82 -9.60 -2.61
CA TRP A 114 19.38 -9.68 -3.97
C TRP A 114 20.84 -9.19 -3.97
N PRO A 115 21.84 -10.04 -4.27
CA PRO A 115 23.24 -9.63 -4.27
C PRO A 115 23.53 -8.56 -5.33
N ASP A 116 24.68 -7.90 -5.19
CA ASP A 116 25.15 -6.92 -6.17
C ASP A 116 25.67 -7.62 -7.43
N GLY A 117 24.74 -7.99 -8.31
CA GLY A 117 25.00 -8.68 -9.57
C GLY A 117 24.55 -7.91 -10.81
N LEU A 118 24.81 -8.47 -11.99
CA LEU A 118 24.46 -7.87 -13.28
C LEU A 118 22.95 -7.60 -13.40
N MET A 119 22.09 -8.55 -13.04
CA MET A 119 20.63 -8.37 -13.16
C MET A 119 20.11 -7.37 -12.13
N TYR A 120 20.68 -7.37 -10.92
CA TYR A 120 20.40 -6.35 -9.92
C TYR A 120 20.67 -4.95 -10.48
N GLN A 121 21.85 -4.71 -11.05
CA GLN A 121 22.22 -3.40 -11.59
C GLN A 121 21.34 -2.99 -12.79
N LYS A 122 20.95 -3.95 -13.66
CA LYS A 122 19.99 -3.70 -14.75
C LYS A 122 18.63 -3.23 -14.22
N PHE A 123 18.15 -3.76 -13.09
CA PHE A 123 16.82 -3.44 -12.55
C PHE A 123 16.81 -2.32 -11.51
N ARG A 124 17.93 -2.09 -10.81
CA ARG A 124 18.08 -1.18 -9.66
C ARG A 124 17.43 0.19 -9.88
N ASN A 125 17.81 0.88 -10.96
CA ASN A 125 17.34 2.23 -11.23
C ASN A 125 15.84 2.26 -11.51
N GLN A 126 15.31 1.24 -12.19
CA GLN A 126 13.88 1.10 -12.45
C GLN A 126 13.10 0.88 -11.15
N PHE A 127 13.62 0.05 -10.24
CA PHE A 127 13.03 -0.18 -8.91
C PHE A 127 13.03 1.09 -8.05
N LEU A 128 14.14 1.82 -8.00
CA LEU A 128 14.24 3.06 -7.21
C LEU A 128 13.31 4.15 -7.75
N SER A 129 13.23 4.32 -9.07
CA SER A 129 12.29 5.24 -9.72
C SER A 129 10.83 4.84 -9.45
N PHE A 130 10.51 3.55 -9.53
CA PHE A 130 9.19 3.04 -9.18
C PHE A 130 8.86 3.31 -7.70
N SER A 131 9.79 3.07 -6.79
CA SER A 131 9.56 3.25 -5.35
C SER A 131 9.32 4.71 -4.98
N MET A 132 10.06 5.62 -5.63
CA MET A 132 9.85 7.07 -5.51
C MET A 132 8.48 7.49 -6.03
N TYR A 133 8.11 6.99 -7.23
CA TYR A 133 6.81 7.24 -7.82
C TYR A 133 5.66 6.72 -6.93
N GLN A 134 5.77 5.49 -6.45
CA GLN A 134 4.79 4.87 -5.57
C GLN A 134 4.59 5.69 -4.29
N SER A 135 5.68 6.16 -3.68
CA SER A 135 5.62 7.01 -2.50
C SER A 135 4.98 8.38 -2.81
N PHE A 136 5.27 8.96 -3.96
CA PHE A 136 4.60 10.19 -4.42
C PHE A 136 3.09 9.99 -4.60
N VAL A 137 2.65 8.89 -5.22
CA VAL A 137 1.23 8.57 -5.36
C VAL A 137 0.57 8.36 -3.99
N GLN A 138 1.26 7.68 -3.06
CA GLN A 138 0.77 7.49 -1.70
C GLN A 138 0.58 8.81 -0.95
N PHE A 139 1.49 9.77 -1.16
CA PHE A 139 1.35 11.14 -0.64
C PHE A 139 0.10 11.82 -1.22
N LEU A 140 -0.08 11.81 -2.55
CA LEU A 140 -1.28 12.39 -3.18
C LEU A 140 -2.58 11.75 -2.66
N GLN A 141 -2.58 10.42 -2.54
CA GLN A 141 -3.69 9.65 -1.99
C GLN A 141 -4.03 10.07 -0.57
N TYR A 142 -3.04 10.26 0.29
CA TYR A 142 -3.23 10.70 1.66
C TYR A 142 -3.97 12.04 1.73
N TYR A 143 -3.49 13.06 1.03
CA TYR A 143 -4.12 14.40 1.07
C TYR A 143 -5.54 14.36 0.50
N TYR A 144 -5.71 13.70 -0.65
CA TYR A 144 -7.01 13.59 -1.29
C TYR A 144 -8.04 12.88 -0.40
N GLN A 145 -7.64 11.75 0.19
CA GLN A 145 -8.52 10.93 1.01
C GLN A 145 -8.81 11.56 2.36
N SER A 146 -7.81 12.18 2.99
CA SER A 146 -8.00 12.90 4.25
C SER A 146 -9.00 14.04 4.10
N GLY A 147 -8.90 14.83 3.02
CA GLY A 147 -9.86 15.88 2.73
C GLY A 147 -11.29 15.36 2.46
N CYS A 148 -11.42 14.27 1.69
CA CYS A 148 -12.73 13.65 1.45
C CYS A 148 -13.33 13.06 2.74
N LEU A 149 -12.50 12.43 3.58
CA LEU A 149 -12.89 11.87 4.87
C LEU A 149 -13.36 12.94 5.84
N TYR A 150 -12.63 14.05 5.93
CA TYR A 150 -13.00 15.17 6.77
C TYR A 150 -14.38 15.70 6.37
N ARG A 151 -14.60 15.98 5.09
CA ARG A 151 -15.89 16.46 4.57
C ARG A 151 -17.04 15.49 4.87
N LEU A 152 -16.87 14.20 4.56
CA LEU A 152 -17.93 13.21 4.77
C LEU A 152 -18.25 12.98 6.26
N ARG A 153 -17.26 13.13 7.15
CA ARG A 153 -17.50 13.08 8.60
C ARG A 153 -18.25 14.31 9.09
N ALA A 154 -17.91 15.50 8.60
CA ALA A 154 -18.63 16.73 8.92
C ALA A 154 -20.10 16.68 8.46
N LEU A 155 -20.38 15.97 7.35
CA LEU A 155 -21.73 15.73 6.84
C LEU A 155 -22.46 14.55 7.52
N GLY A 156 -21.81 13.82 8.44
CA GLY A 156 -22.40 12.62 9.07
C GLY A 156 -22.55 11.40 8.14
N GLU A 157 -22.05 11.47 6.91
CA GLU A 157 -22.24 10.44 5.88
C GLU A 157 -21.27 9.24 5.97
N ARG A 158 -20.21 9.33 6.79
CA ARG A 158 -19.22 8.24 6.92
C ARG A 158 -18.89 7.89 8.36
N HIS A 159 -18.57 6.62 8.58
CA HIS A 159 -18.16 6.12 9.87
C HIS A 159 -16.82 6.74 10.31
N THR A 160 -16.67 6.98 11.60
CA THR A 160 -15.54 7.74 12.11
C THR A 160 -14.22 6.96 12.09
N MET A 161 -14.27 5.61 12.05
CA MET A 161 -13.09 4.72 12.04
C MET A 161 -12.48 4.46 10.66
N ASP A 162 -12.98 5.13 9.64
CA ASP A 162 -12.62 4.90 8.26
C ASP A 162 -11.32 5.61 7.83
N LEU A 163 -10.39 4.89 7.21
CA LEU A 163 -8.99 5.30 6.96
C LEU A 163 -8.74 5.70 5.50
N THR A 164 -7.60 6.35 5.25
CA THR A 164 -7.02 6.43 3.91
C THR A 164 -6.45 5.07 3.51
N VAL A 165 -6.57 4.69 2.25
CA VAL A 165 -6.14 3.41 1.68
C VAL A 165 -5.24 3.65 0.47
N GLU A 166 -4.36 2.70 0.14
CA GLU A 166 -3.46 2.79 -1.03
C GLU A 166 -4.18 2.62 -2.39
N GLY A 167 -5.51 2.62 -2.41
CA GLY A 167 -6.28 2.75 -3.64
C GLY A 167 -7.60 3.43 -3.41
N PHE A 168 -8.67 2.87 -3.96
CA PHE A 168 -9.94 3.58 -4.08
C PHE A 168 -11.09 2.94 -3.31
N GLN A 169 -11.98 3.82 -2.87
CA GLN A 169 -13.29 3.49 -2.32
C GLN A 169 -14.36 4.29 -3.06
N SER A 170 -15.57 3.73 -3.16
CA SER A 170 -16.67 4.29 -3.95
C SER A 170 -17.12 5.70 -3.54
N TRP A 171 -16.88 6.10 -2.28
CA TRP A 171 -17.24 7.41 -1.74
C TRP A 171 -16.23 8.53 -2.10
N MET A 172 -15.07 8.18 -2.66
CA MET A 172 -14.00 9.12 -2.98
C MET A 172 -14.21 9.84 -4.34
N TRP A 173 -15.44 10.02 -4.82
CA TRP A 173 -15.66 10.39 -6.24
C TRP A 173 -15.49 11.89 -6.57
N ARG A 174 -15.76 12.82 -5.63
CA ARG A 174 -15.56 14.27 -5.87
C ARG A 174 -14.06 14.57 -5.96
N GLY A 175 -13.48 14.50 -7.16
CA GLY A 175 -12.05 14.68 -7.46
C GLY A 175 -11.29 13.41 -7.90
N LEU A 176 -11.97 12.27 -8.07
CA LEU A 176 -11.31 10.98 -8.41
C LEU A 176 -10.66 10.98 -9.80
N THR A 177 -11.20 11.76 -10.75
CA THR A 177 -10.62 11.93 -12.08
C THR A 177 -9.19 12.44 -12.05
N PHE A 178 -8.81 13.23 -11.04
CA PHE A 178 -7.44 13.69 -10.88
C PHE A 178 -6.48 12.56 -10.49
N LEU A 179 -6.88 11.69 -9.56
CA LEU A 179 -5.99 10.66 -8.99
C LEU A 179 -5.93 9.38 -9.85
N LEU A 180 -6.98 9.10 -10.62
CA LEU A 180 -7.07 7.89 -11.45
C LEU A 180 -5.92 7.74 -12.46
N PRO A 181 -5.51 8.76 -13.22
CA PRO A 181 -4.37 8.67 -14.14
C PRO A 181 -3.08 8.23 -13.44
N PHE A 182 -2.77 8.82 -12.27
CA PHE A 182 -1.60 8.44 -11.48
C PHE A 182 -1.68 6.98 -11.03
N LEU A 183 -2.84 6.53 -10.58
CA LEU A 183 -2.97 5.15 -10.10
C LEU A 183 -2.89 4.13 -11.23
N PHE A 184 -3.54 4.37 -12.37
CA PHE A 184 -3.39 3.49 -13.53
C PHE A 184 -1.95 3.46 -14.03
N PHE A 185 -1.28 4.60 -14.09
CA PHE A 185 0.13 4.64 -14.45
C PHE A 185 0.99 3.83 -13.48
N GLY A 186 0.77 3.96 -12.17
CA GLY A 186 1.43 3.12 -11.16
C GLY A 186 1.18 1.62 -11.35
N HIS A 187 -0.06 1.23 -11.63
CA HIS A 187 -0.40 -0.17 -11.91
C HIS A 187 0.31 -0.68 -13.16
N PHE A 188 0.31 0.08 -14.26
CA PHE A 188 1.04 -0.30 -15.47
C PHE A 188 2.55 -0.32 -15.26
N TRP A 189 3.10 0.52 -14.38
CA TRP A 189 4.51 0.42 -13.97
C TRP A 189 4.77 -0.87 -13.20
N GLN A 190 3.87 -1.31 -12.32
CA GLN A 190 3.98 -2.65 -11.68
C GLN A 190 4.04 -3.77 -12.73
N LEU A 191 3.19 -3.71 -13.77
CA LEU A 191 3.26 -4.66 -14.89
C LEU A 191 4.59 -4.56 -15.65
N PHE A 192 5.05 -3.33 -15.93
CA PHE A 192 6.33 -3.10 -16.60
C PHE A 192 7.50 -3.70 -15.81
N ASN A 193 7.51 -3.53 -14.48
CA ASN A 193 8.51 -4.18 -13.61
C ASN A 193 8.44 -5.70 -13.71
N ALA A 194 7.24 -6.29 -13.66
CA ALA A 194 7.06 -7.73 -13.80
C ALA A 194 7.59 -8.24 -15.15
N VAL A 195 7.26 -7.56 -16.26
CA VAL A 195 7.73 -7.92 -17.60
C VAL A 195 9.24 -7.79 -17.72
N THR A 196 9.83 -6.70 -17.22
CA THR A 196 11.30 -6.53 -17.19
C THR A 196 11.94 -7.70 -16.44
N LEU A 197 11.44 -8.03 -15.25
CA LEU A 197 11.99 -9.12 -14.44
C LEU A 197 11.83 -10.49 -15.10
N PHE A 198 10.69 -10.80 -15.72
CA PHE A 198 10.54 -12.04 -16.47
C PHE A 198 11.41 -12.09 -17.73
N SER A 199 11.70 -10.94 -18.34
CA SER A 199 12.68 -10.86 -19.43
C SER A 199 14.10 -11.13 -18.93
N LEU A 200 14.48 -10.52 -17.80
CA LEU A 200 15.79 -10.74 -17.16
C LEU A 200 15.95 -12.20 -16.71
N ALA A 201 14.87 -12.84 -16.23
CA ALA A 201 14.88 -14.24 -15.82
C ALA A 201 15.17 -15.22 -16.98
N ARG A 202 15.00 -14.79 -18.23
CA ARG A 202 15.31 -15.58 -19.44
C ARG A 202 16.71 -15.30 -19.99
N ASP A 203 17.43 -14.33 -19.42
CA ASP A 203 18.80 -14.01 -19.81
C ASP A 203 19.71 -15.20 -19.45
N PRO A 204 20.54 -15.73 -20.36
CA PRO A 204 21.43 -16.86 -20.08
C PRO A 204 22.39 -16.63 -18.91
N GLU A 205 22.71 -15.37 -18.60
CA GLU A 205 23.58 -15.00 -17.48
C GLU A 205 22.84 -14.89 -16.14
N CYS A 206 21.51 -15.01 -16.14
CA CYS A 206 20.70 -14.91 -14.94
C CYS A 206 20.81 -16.18 -14.07
N LYS A 207 21.60 -16.08 -12.99
CA LYS A 207 21.73 -17.11 -11.95
C LYS A 207 20.94 -16.80 -10.67
N GLU A 208 20.37 -15.60 -10.58
CA GLU A 208 19.78 -15.03 -9.37
C GLU A 208 18.29 -15.36 -9.29
N TRP A 209 17.90 -16.17 -8.31
CA TRP A 209 16.49 -16.57 -8.11
C TRP A 209 15.58 -15.37 -7.73
N GLN A 210 16.18 -14.32 -7.17
CA GLN A 210 15.50 -13.09 -6.77
C GLN A 210 14.80 -12.41 -7.95
N VAL A 211 15.34 -12.52 -9.17
CA VAL A 211 14.73 -11.97 -10.38
C VAL A 211 13.31 -12.49 -10.56
N LEU A 212 13.14 -13.82 -10.51
CA LEU A 212 11.83 -14.47 -10.65
C LEU A 212 10.93 -14.17 -9.45
N MET A 213 11.49 -14.20 -8.24
CA MET A 213 10.73 -13.97 -7.00
C MET A 213 10.36 -12.51 -6.76
N CYS A 214 10.94 -11.55 -7.48
CA CYS A 214 10.45 -10.18 -7.56
C CYS A 214 9.38 -10.03 -8.65
N GLY A 215 9.53 -10.72 -9.79
CA GLY A 215 8.60 -10.62 -10.92
C GLY A 215 7.19 -11.09 -10.57
N LEU A 216 7.07 -12.20 -9.84
CA LEU A 216 5.78 -12.77 -9.41
C LEU A 216 4.98 -11.81 -8.49
N PRO A 217 5.53 -11.25 -7.40
CA PRO A 217 4.87 -10.22 -6.61
C PRO A 217 4.43 -9.02 -7.44
N PHE A 218 5.30 -8.44 -8.29
CA PHE A 218 4.92 -7.30 -9.12
C PHE A 218 3.70 -7.59 -10.01
N LEU A 219 3.61 -8.81 -10.56
CA LEU A 219 2.44 -9.23 -11.32
C LEU A 219 1.18 -9.36 -10.45
N ILE A 220 1.29 -9.97 -9.26
CA ILE A 220 0.17 -10.08 -8.31
C ILE A 220 -0.33 -8.70 -7.89
N LEU A 221 0.59 -7.79 -7.58
CA LEU A 221 0.31 -6.40 -7.23
C LEU A 221 -0.44 -5.69 -8.37
N PHE A 222 0.07 -5.80 -9.60
CA PHE A 222 -0.59 -5.23 -10.77
C PHE A 222 -2.02 -5.74 -10.90
N LEU A 223 -2.20 -7.07 -10.95
CA LEU A 223 -3.51 -7.67 -11.18
C LEU A 223 -4.50 -7.24 -10.11
N GLY A 224 -4.16 -7.38 -8.83
CA GLY A 224 -5.11 -7.05 -7.77
C GLY A 224 -5.38 -5.55 -7.63
N ASN A 225 -4.38 -4.69 -7.83
CA ASN A 225 -4.59 -3.24 -7.79
C ASN A 225 -5.41 -2.75 -8.98
N PHE A 226 -5.14 -3.26 -10.17
CA PHE A 226 -5.85 -2.95 -11.41
C PHE A 226 -7.31 -3.39 -11.33
N PHE A 227 -7.57 -4.66 -10.99
CA PHE A 227 -8.95 -5.17 -10.88
C PHE A 227 -9.72 -4.55 -9.73
N THR A 228 -9.08 -4.25 -8.59
CA THR A 228 -9.74 -3.54 -7.48
C THR A 228 -10.15 -2.13 -7.91
N THR A 229 -9.27 -1.42 -8.63
CA THR A 229 -9.55 -0.08 -9.16
C THR A 229 -10.68 -0.14 -10.20
N LEU A 230 -10.60 -1.05 -11.17
CA LEU A 230 -11.64 -1.27 -12.18
C LEU A 230 -12.99 -1.59 -11.55
N ARG A 231 -13.03 -2.45 -10.53
CA ARG A 231 -14.28 -2.80 -9.83
C ARG A 231 -14.92 -1.57 -9.20
N VAL A 232 -14.13 -0.69 -8.58
CA VAL A 232 -14.63 0.56 -7.98
C VAL A 232 -15.16 1.50 -9.05
N VAL A 233 -14.45 1.63 -10.17
CA VAL A 233 -14.88 2.45 -11.32
C VAL A 233 -16.17 1.90 -11.95
N HIS A 234 -16.26 0.58 -12.17
CA HIS A 234 -17.42 -0.08 -12.73
C HIS A 234 -18.66 0.05 -11.83
N GLN A 235 -18.52 -0.22 -10.53
CA GLN A 235 -19.61 -0.05 -9.56
C GLN A 235 -20.16 1.39 -9.58
N LYS A 236 -19.29 2.38 -9.80
CA LYS A 236 -19.70 3.78 -9.89
C LYS A 236 -20.50 4.08 -11.15
N PHE A 237 -20.01 3.67 -12.33
CA PHE A 237 -20.73 3.86 -13.59
C PHE A 237 -22.13 3.22 -13.53
N HIS A 238 -22.22 2.02 -12.97
CA HIS A 238 -23.49 1.34 -12.77
C HIS A 238 -24.44 2.11 -11.82
N SER A 239 -23.91 2.64 -10.71
CA SER A 239 -24.69 3.45 -9.76
C SER A 239 -25.19 4.77 -10.36
N GLN A 240 -24.36 5.47 -11.15
CA GLN A 240 -24.76 6.70 -11.85
C GLN A 240 -25.84 6.43 -12.89
N ARG A 241 -25.69 5.38 -13.69
CA ARG A 241 -26.68 4.96 -14.68
C ARG A 241 -28.04 4.63 -14.03
N HIS A 242 -28.05 4.05 -12.83
CA HIS A 242 -29.28 3.80 -12.10
C HIS A 242 -29.94 5.06 -11.51
N ARG A 243 -29.16 6.07 -11.08
CA ARG A 243 -29.72 7.35 -10.63
C ARG A 243 -30.34 8.12 -11.79
N SER A 244 -29.62 8.21 -12.91
CA SER A 244 -30.10 8.85 -14.14
C SER A 244 -31.33 8.19 -14.79
N LYS A 245 -31.73 6.99 -14.36
CA LYS A 245 -32.96 6.30 -14.80
C LYS A 245 -34.14 6.49 -13.83
N LYS A 246 -33.89 7.05 -12.65
CA LYS A 246 -34.92 7.31 -11.62
C LYS A 246 -35.35 8.78 -11.56
N ASP A 247 -34.53 9.66 -12.11
CA ASP A 247 -34.84 11.05 -12.42
C ASP A 247 -35.41 11.14 -13.85
#